data_AF-A0A7Y3H050-F1
#
_entry.id   AF-A0A7Y3H050-F1
#
_cell.length_a   1.000
_cell.length_b   1.000
_cell.length_c   1.000
_cell.angle_alpha   90.00
_cell.angle_beta   90.00
_cell.angle_gamma   90.00
#
_symmetry.space_group_name_H-M   'P 1'
#
loop_
_entity.id
_entity.type
_entity.pdbx_description
1 polymer ?
#
loop_
_entity_poly.entity_id
_entity_poly.type
_entity_poly.pdbx_seq_one_letter_code
_entity_poly.pdbx_strand_id
1 'polypeptide(L)'
;MRRQHRYLALAAVVAMACPAWSHEAAEHRALSTAPYATPVPGTYSLANLGTAPDGQVLTSSGESVRLAALIDGRLALLSFIYTHCSDADGCPVATAVLARVQKEVAGRPQLTDRVTLLSLSFDPARDTPEVMARYGAPFAGAHVPWLFLTTGGRDALTPLLTAFGQHVREDWSPVTRSFSALSHLLRVFLIDAAGNIRNIYGATTFRAEAVVADLETLARETSTPPPPAPERDAASTPRAFDLVAHAGTPALGLPPIDVPAINPMTREKVALGRRLFFDRRLSHNDTVSCGMCHLPRHAFTNNDLATSVGIEGRSGRRNAPSLLNVAYRRHLFADGRETALEQQVWKPLLAHEEMANPAVGFLLAKLRNTDDYEARFEEAFPGRGLSMETLGMAIASYERCLIAGDSPFDRWRFGGEEGAISAIAQRGFALFVGEAGCASCHSVAADHALFTDHQFHNTGIGYARVTEKRPSTRSVQVTPDRFLDVPQAVIRSVSGTVKNDLGRYEVTLDPSDRYRYHTPSLRNVALTAPYMHDGSLGTLEEVIAFYDRGGVENPLLDARIRPLSLGADEIEALVEFLRTLTGSDVDSVMADGARQEIGE
;
A
#
# COMPACT_ATOMS: atom_id res chain seq x y z
N MET A 1 -38.68 -42.19 51.96
CA MET A 1 -38.54 -43.51 51.30
C MET A 1 -39.43 -43.54 50.06
N ARG A 2 -38.85 -43.91 48.89
CA ARG A 2 -39.44 -44.31 47.57
C ARG A 2 -40.18 -43.20 46.77
N ARG A 3 -39.69 -42.74 45.60
CA ARG A 3 -39.59 -43.36 44.24
C ARG A 3 -40.95 -43.89 43.74
N GLN A 4 -41.46 -43.67 42.52
CA GLN A 4 -41.03 -42.95 41.30
C GLN A 4 -42.25 -42.96 40.32
N HIS A 5 -42.31 -41.98 39.41
CA HIS A 5 -42.99 -41.94 38.09
C HIS A 5 -44.52 -41.98 37.94
N ARG A 6 -45.05 -40.95 37.26
CA ARG A 6 -45.91 -41.07 36.06
C ARG A 6 -45.96 -39.76 35.26
N TYR A 7 -45.65 -39.84 33.98
CA TYR A 7 -45.89 -38.81 32.96
C TYR A 7 -47.36 -38.88 32.51
N LEU A 8 -48.02 -37.73 32.33
CA LEU A 8 -48.76 -37.36 31.10
C LEU A 8 -49.53 -36.03 31.26
N ALA A 9 -49.22 -35.13 30.32
CA ALA A 9 -50.06 -34.12 29.66
C ALA A 9 -50.85 -33.09 30.49
N LEU A 10 -50.56 -31.79 30.28
CA LEU A 10 -51.39 -30.94 29.41
C LEU A 10 -50.71 -29.60 29.09
N ALA A 11 -50.93 -29.11 27.88
CA ALA A 11 -50.44 -27.86 27.33
C ALA A 11 -51.07 -26.62 27.98
N ALA A 12 -50.32 -25.52 28.03
CA ALA A 12 -50.89 -24.17 28.03
C ALA A 12 -49.89 -23.18 27.41
N VAL A 13 -50.34 -22.57 26.32
CA VAL A 13 -49.74 -21.44 25.61
C VAL A 13 -49.78 -20.21 26.51
N VAL A 14 -48.67 -19.48 26.61
CA VAL A 14 -48.68 -18.08 27.06
C VAL A 14 -47.90 -17.24 26.05
N ALA A 15 -48.66 -16.43 25.32
CA ALA A 15 -48.16 -15.36 24.47
C ALA A 15 -47.45 -14.31 25.35
N MET A 16 -46.23 -13.93 24.98
CA MET A 16 -45.60 -12.73 25.52
C MET A 16 -45.56 -11.65 24.45
N ALA A 17 -46.30 -10.58 24.76
CA ALA A 17 -46.33 -9.33 24.03
C ALA A 17 -44.94 -8.68 23.99
N CYS A 18 -44.60 -8.17 22.82
CA CYS A 18 -43.42 -7.38 22.54
C CYS A 18 -43.64 -5.95 23.08
N PRO A 19 -42.79 -5.40 23.96
CA PRO A 19 -42.75 -3.96 24.18
C PRO A 19 -41.94 -3.32 23.05
N ALA A 20 -42.60 -2.44 22.30
CA ALA A 20 -41.95 -1.52 21.39
C ALA A 20 -40.99 -0.62 22.19
N TRP A 21 -39.69 -0.71 21.88
CA TRP A 21 -38.71 0.28 22.30
C TRP A 21 -38.44 1.22 21.12
N SER A 22 -38.69 2.49 21.40
CA SER A 22 -38.49 3.65 20.55
C SER A 22 -37.08 3.71 19.97
N HIS A 23 -36.99 4.04 18.68
CA HIS A 23 -35.76 4.43 18.01
C HIS A 23 -35.20 5.69 18.65
N GLU A 24 -34.23 5.53 19.55
CA GLU A 24 -33.24 6.56 19.83
C GLU A 24 -32.06 6.28 18.91
N ALA A 25 -31.79 7.23 18.01
CA ALA A 25 -30.68 7.17 17.07
C ALA A 25 -29.37 7.18 17.88
N ALA A 26 -28.79 6.01 18.10
CA ALA A 26 -27.47 5.87 18.66
C ALA A 26 -26.45 6.36 17.62
N GLU A 27 -25.85 7.51 17.90
CA GLU A 27 -24.78 8.11 17.11
C GLU A 27 -23.65 7.10 16.86
N HIS A 28 -23.30 7.02 15.57
CA HIS A 28 -22.23 6.22 15.01
C HIS A 28 -20.89 6.49 15.71
N ARG A 29 -20.22 5.44 16.19
CA ARG A 29 -18.80 5.52 16.55
C ARG A 29 -18.00 4.55 15.68
N ALA A 30 -17.61 5.05 14.51
CA ALA A 30 -16.75 4.39 13.55
C ALA A 30 -15.30 4.31 14.07
N LEU A 31 -14.66 3.17 13.89
CA LEU A 31 -13.20 3.10 13.84
C LEU A 31 -12.79 3.82 12.53
N SER A 32 -12.16 4.99 12.71
CA SER A 32 -12.08 6.10 11.75
C SER A 32 -13.43 6.78 11.44
N THR A 33 -13.67 7.90 12.12
CA THR A 33 -14.63 8.95 11.71
C THR A 33 -13.99 9.94 10.74
N ALA A 34 -12.77 9.72 10.25
CA ALA A 34 -12.30 10.49 9.12
C ALA A 34 -13.09 9.98 7.90
N PRO A 35 -13.96 10.79 7.27
CA PRO A 35 -14.42 10.44 5.93
C PRO A 35 -13.17 10.15 5.11
N TYR A 36 -13.16 9.06 4.35
CA TYR A 36 -12.26 9.02 3.20
C TYR A 36 -12.60 10.27 2.43
N ALA A 37 -11.71 11.26 2.49
CA ALA A 37 -11.92 12.53 1.83
C ALA A 37 -11.77 12.24 0.35
N THR A 38 -12.87 11.78 -0.27
CA THR A 38 -12.94 11.60 -1.71
C THR A 38 -12.55 12.95 -2.30
N PRO A 39 -11.46 13.04 -3.06
CA PRO A 39 -11.08 14.28 -3.69
C PRO A 39 -12.26 14.78 -4.53
N VAL A 40 -12.46 16.10 -4.53
CA VAL A 40 -13.60 16.69 -5.22
C VAL A 40 -13.48 16.34 -6.71
N PRO A 41 -14.52 15.72 -7.33
CA PRO A 41 -14.40 15.27 -8.71
C PRO A 41 -14.00 16.40 -9.67
N GLY A 42 -12.94 16.16 -10.45
CA GLY A 42 -12.36 17.15 -11.36
C GLY A 42 -11.31 18.08 -10.76
N THR A 43 -10.97 17.99 -9.46
CA THR A 43 -9.84 18.73 -8.87
C THR A 43 -8.51 17.99 -8.96
N TYR A 44 -8.50 16.82 -9.60
CA TYR A 44 -7.33 15.97 -9.80
C TYR A 44 -7.44 15.29 -11.17
N SER A 45 -6.33 14.75 -11.67
CA SER A 45 -6.28 13.98 -12.91
C SER A 45 -5.78 12.57 -12.61
N LEU A 46 -6.40 11.56 -13.20
CA LEU A 46 -5.94 10.17 -13.05
C LEU A 46 -4.85 9.89 -14.08
N ALA A 47 -3.71 9.33 -13.65
CA ALA A 47 -2.62 8.97 -14.55
C ALA A 47 -3.07 7.90 -15.57
N ASN A 48 -2.49 7.91 -16.76
CA ASN A 48 -2.63 6.79 -17.70
C ASN A 48 -1.65 5.68 -17.29
N LEU A 49 -2.17 4.55 -16.84
CA LEU A 49 -1.43 3.38 -16.37
C LEU A 49 -1.14 2.36 -17.48
N GLY A 50 -1.50 2.66 -18.73
CA GLY A 50 -1.36 1.81 -19.89
C GLY A 50 -2.70 1.51 -20.57
N THR A 51 -2.63 0.90 -21.75
CA THR A 51 -3.83 0.46 -22.48
C THR A 51 -4.35 -0.84 -21.91
N ALA A 52 -5.67 -0.94 -21.72
CA ALA A 52 -6.33 -2.16 -21.28
C ALA A 52 -6.10 -3.28 -22.29
N PRO A 53 -5.55 -4.44 -21.87
CA PRO A 53 -5.39 -5.59 -22.74
C PRO A 53 -6.69 -6.05 -23.37
N ASP A 54 -6.60 -6.54 -24.61
CA ASP A 54 -7.75 -6.99 -25.40
C ASP A 54 -7.64 -8.48 -25.75
N GLY A 55 -8.76 -9.19 -25.67
CA GLY A 55 -8.84 -10.64 -25.81
C GLY A 55 -10.25 -11.08 -26.16
N GLN A 56 -10.40 -12.33 -26.59
CA GLN A 56 -11.71 -12.90 -26.85
C GLN A 56 -12.37 -13.31 -25.52
N VAL A 57 -13.57 -12.80 -25.29
CA VAL A 57 -14.42 -13.14 -24.14
C VAL A 57 -15.78 -13.61 -24.63
N LEU A 58 -16.45 -14.41 -23.81
CA LEU A 58 -17.82 -14.84 -24.02
C LEU A 58 -18.75 -14.04 -23.12
N THR A 59 -19.82 -13.50 -23.70
CA THR A 59 -20.91 -12.88 -22.93
C THR A 59 -21.76 -13.95 -22.24
N SER A 60 -22.64 -13.54 -21.33
CA SER A 60 -23.63 -14.42 -20.70
C SER A 60 -24.64 -15.06 -21.67
N SER A 61 -24.76 -14.55 -22.92
CA SER A 61 -25.53 -15.19 -24.00
C SER A 61 -24.72 -16.17 -24.86
N GLY A 62 -23.43 -16.35 -24.55
CA GLY A 62 -22.51 -17.20 -25.30
C GLY A 62 -21.92 -16.55 -26.56
N GLU A 63 -22.14 -15.25 -26.75
CA GLU A 63 -21.57 -14.50 -27.87
C GLU A 63 -20.08 -14.27 -27.65
N SER A 64 -19.26 -14.56 -28.67
CA SER A 64 -17.82 -14.30 -28.65
C SER A 64 -17.53 -12.88 -29.15
N VAL A 65 -16.93 -12.07 -28.28
CA VAL A 65 -16.66 -10.66 -28.53
C VAL A 65 -15.26 -10.28 -28.05
N ARG A 66 -14.68 -9.22 -28.62
CA ARG A 66 -13.44 -8.62 -28.12
C ARG A 66 -13.74 -7.78 -26.87
N LEU A 67 -12.93 -7.93 -25.83
CA LEU A 67 -13.08 -7.17 -24.59
C LEU A 67 -13.06 -5.65 -24.84
N ALA A 68 -12.19 -5.17 -25.74
CA ALA A 68 -12.13 -3.75 -26.10
C ALA A 68 -13.45 -3.23 -26.69
N ALA A 69 -14.19 -4.04 -27.45
CA ALA A 69 -15.47 -3.64 -28.03
C ALA A 69 -16.56 -3.40 -26.97
N LEU A 70 -16.42 -4.01 -25.78
CA LEU A 70 -17.32 -3.78 -24.64
C LEU A 70 -17.01 -2.48 -23.90
N ILE A 71 -15.80 -1.96 -24.04
CA ILE A 71 -15.29 -0.74 -23.39
C ILE A 71 -15.42 0.47 -24.31
N ASP A 72 -15.33 0.29 -25.62
CA ASP A 72 -15.23 1.37 -26.62
C ASP A 72 -16.27 2.50 -26.39
N GLY A 73 -15.75 3.73 -26.29
CA GLY A 73 -16.54 4.94 -26.06
C GLY A 73 -17.14 5.09 -24.66
N ARG A 74 -16.87 4.18 -23.72
CA ARG A 74 -17.44 4.15 -22.36
C ARG A 74 -16.37 4.07 -21.28
N LEU A 75 -16.68 4.62 -20.12
CA LEU A 75 -15.92 4.35 -18.90
C LEU A 75 -16.27 2.94 -18.44
N ALA A 76 -15.26 2.09 -18.18
CA ALA A 76 -15.49 0.72 -17.76
C ALA A 76 -14.86 0.44 -16.40
N LEU A 77 -15.59 -0.31 -15.57
CA LEU A 77 -15.04 -0.96 -14.39
C LEU A 77 -14.95 -2.46 -14.64
N LEU A 78 -13.73 -2.97 -14.78
CA LEU A 78 -13.46 -4.38 -15.02
C LEU A 78 -12.99 -5.06 -13.74
N SER A 79 -13.76 -6.02 -13.25
CA SER A 79 -13.40 -6.89 -12.13
C SER A 79 -13.24 -8.32 -12.62
N PHE A 80 -12.28 -9.05 -12.06
CA PHE A 80 -12.21 -10.50 -12.23
C PHE A 80 -12.87 -11.19 -11.03
N ILE A 81 -13.68 -12.20 -11.29
CA ILE A 81 -14.45 -12.94 -10.27
C ILE A 81 -14.44 -14.43 -10.58
N TYR A 82 -15.03 -15.26 -9.72
CA TYR A 82 -15.53 -16.57 -10.11
C TYR A 82 -16.69 -16.98 -9.20
N THR A 83 -17.68 -17.68 -9.74
CA THR A 83 -19.00 -17.78 -9.07
C THR A 83 -18.99 -18.65 -7.80
N HIS A 84 -17.98 -19.49 -7.66
CA HIS A 84 -17.80 -20.39 -6.52
C HIS A 84 -16.72 -19.90 -5.54
N CYS A 85 -16.44 -18.60 -5.51
CA CYS A 85 -15.49 -18.01 -4.59
C CYS A 85 -15.90 -18.24 -3.13
N SER A 86 -15.02 -18.91 -2.38
CA SER A 86 -15.16 -19.19 -0.95
C SER A 86 -14.57 -18.11 -0.06
N ASP A 87 -13.86 -17.14 -0.65
CA ASP A 87 -13.29 -15.99 0.06
C ASP A 87 -14.41 -14.98 0.34
N ALA A 88 -14.75 -14.83 1.62
CA ALA A 88 -15.80 -13.92 2.07
C ALA A 88 -15.43 -12.44 1.81
N ASP A 89 -14.14 -12.12 1.75
CA ASP A 89 -13.61 -10.77 1.51
C ASP A 89 -13.24 -10.53 0.03
N GLY A 90 -13.40 -11.55 -0.82
CA GLY A 90 -13.08 -11.52 -2.25
C GLY A 90 -14.29 -11.14 -3.12
N CYS A 91 -14.78 -12.09 -3.92
CA CYS A 91 -15.84 -11.84 -4.90
C CYS A 91 -17.13 -11.28 -4.29
N PRO A 92 -17.65 -11.76 -3.13
CA PRO A 92 -18.86 -11.20 -2.54
C PRO A 92 -18.74 -9.70 -2.20
N VAL A 93 -17.60 -9.27 -1.66
CA VAL A 93 -17.34 -7.85 -1.36
C VAL A 93 -17.20 -7.05 -2.65
N ALA A 94 -16.44 -7.55 -3.62
CA ALA A 94 -16.28 -6.88 -4.91
C ALA A 94 -17.63 -6.67 -5.62
N THR A 95 -18.47 -7.70 -5.66
CA THR A 95 -19.82 -7.63 -6.22
C THR A 95 -20.72 -6.68 -5.43
N ALA A 96 -20.64 -6.66 -4.10
CA ALA A 96 -21.43 -5.73 -3.28
C ALA A 96 -21.05 -4.26 -3.55
N VAL A 97 -19.74 -3.96 -3.65
CA VAL A 97 -19.25 -2.62 -3.98
C VAL A 97 -19.63 -2.23 -5.40
N LEU A 98 -19.46 -3.10 -6.40
CA LEU A 98 -19.90 -2.85 -7.78
C LEU A 98 -21.42 -2.60 -7.87
N ALA A 99 -22.24 -3.34 -7.12
CA ALA A 99 -23.68 -3.10 -7.05
C ALA A 99 -24.01 -1.74 -6.43
N ARG A 100 -23.24 -1.32 -5.42
CA ARG A 100 -23.36 0.02 -4.85
C ARG A 100 -22.98 1.10 -5.86
N VAL A 101 -21.86 0.93 -6.58
CA VAL A 101 -21.44 1.82 -7.67
C VAL A 101 -22.51 1.89 -8.76
N GLN A 102 -23.06 0.76 -9.21
CA GLN A 102 -24.13 0.69 -10.20
C GLN A 102 -25.34 1.54 -9.79
N LYS A 103 -25.77 1.41 -8.53
CA LYS A 103 -26.88 2.18 -7.96
C LYS A 103 -26.58 3.68 -7.89
N GLU A 104 -25.36 4.03 -7.48
CA GLU A 104 -24.93 5.43 -7.35
C GLU A 104 -24.77 6.12 -8.71
N VAL A 105 -24.23 5.42 -9.70
CA VAL A 105 -24.08 5.90 -11.08
C VAL A 105 -25.44 6.04 -11.77
N ALA A 106 -26.40 5.15 -11.49
CA ALA A 106 -27.76 5.27 -12.00
C ALA A 106 -28.49 6.53 -11.49
N GLY A 107 -28.09 7.07 -10.35
CA GLY A 107 -28.60 8.34 -9.81
C GLY A 107 -27.92 9.60 -10.39
N ARG A 108 -26.99 9.46 -11.32
CA ARG A 108 -26.11 10.53 -11.82
C ARG A 108 -26.20 10.63 -13.36
N PRO A 109 -27.04 11.52 -13.90
CA PRO A 109 -27.27 11.62 -15.35
C PRO A 109 -26.00 11.82 -16.18
N GLN A 110 -24.98 12.48 -15.63
CA GLN A 110 -23.69 12.70 -16.28
C GLN A 110 -22.85 11.41 -16.47
N LEU A 111 -23.18 10.32 -15.76
CA LEU A 111 -22.48 9.04 -15.82
C LEU A 111 -23.34 7.89 -16.36
N THR A 112 -24.67 7.92 -16.14
CA THR A 112 -25.55 6.76 -16.35
C THR A 112 -25.40 6.11 -17.73
N ASP A 113 -25.32 6.89 -18.80
CA ASP A 113 -25.20 6.38 -20.19
C ASP A 113 -23.74 6.18 -20.64
N ARG A 114 -22.77 6.53 -19.79
CA ARG A 114 -21.34 6.55 -20.11
C ARG A 114 -20.53 5.45 -19.41
N VAL A 115 -21.11 4.78 -18.43
CA VAL A 115 -20.43 3.78 -17.60
C VAL A 115 -20.92 2.37 -17.92
N THR A 116 -20.00 1.42 -17.98
CA THR A 116 -20.29 -0.01 -18.04
C THR A 116 -19.52 -0.77 -16.96
N LEU A 117 -20.14 -1.78 -16.36
CA LEU A 117 -19.49 -2.67 -15.41
C LEU A 117 -19.24 -4.02 -16.07
N LEU A 118 -18.05 -4.57 -15.88
CA LEU A 118 -17.62 -5.83 -16.47
C LEU A 118 -17.12 -6.75 -15.35
N SER A 119 -17.63 -7.98 -15.29
CA SER A 119 -17.15 -9.02 -14.38
C SER A 119 -16.73 -10.26 -15.17
N LEU A 120 -15.42 -10.51 -15.26
CA LEU A 120 -14.84 -11.61 -16.04
C LEU A 120 -14.43 -12.78 -15.14
N SER A 121 -14.83 -14.00 -15.50
CA SER A 121 -14.52 -15.20 -14.70
C SER A 121 -13.03 -15.63 -14.78
N PHE A 122 -12.48 -16.07 -13.65
CA PHE A 122 -11.22 -16.80 -13.53
C PHE A 122 -11.32 -18.30 -13.81
N ASP A 123 -12.52 -18.88 -13.82
CA ASP A 123 -12.73 -20.32 -13.99
C ASP A 123 -13.72 -20.63 -15.13
N PRO A 124 -13.30 -20.46 -16.40
CA PRO A 124 -14.16 -20.69 -17.55
C PRO A 124 -14.59 -22.16 -17.69
N ALA A 125 -13.96 -23.09 -16.97
CA ALA A 125 -14.38 -24.50 -16.96
C ALA A 125 -15.67 -24.72 -16.15
N ARG A 126 -15.96 -23.88 -15.16
CA ARG A 126 -17.17 -23.96 -14.32
C ARG A 126 -18.13 -22.81 -14.52
N ASP A 127 -17.60 -21.63 -14.79
CA ASP A 127 -18.36 -20.41 -15.02
C ASP A 127 -18.67 -20.27 -16.51
N THR A 128 -19.52 -21.15 -17.02
CA THR A 128 -20.02 -21.09 -18.40
C THR A 128 -20.89 -19.84 -18.60
N PRO A 129 -21.19 -19.41 -19.85
CA PRO A 129 -22.10 -18.31 -20.11
C PRO A 129 -23.42 -18.40 -19.33
N GLU A 130 -24.01 -19.59 -19.22
CA GLU A 130 -25.25 -19.82 -18.48
C GLU A 130 -25.09 -19.63 -16.96
N VAL A 131 -23.95 -20.02 -16.40
CA VAL A 131 -23.63 -19.83 -14.98
C VAL A 131 -23.42 -18.35 -14.69
N MET A 132 -22.67 -17.65 -15.54
CA MET A 132 -22.48 -16.21 -15.44
C MET A 132 -23.80 -15.43 -15.61
N ALA A 133 -24.69 -15.88 -16.50
CA ALA A 133 -26.04 -15.32 -16.64
C ALA A 133 -26.85 -15.43 -15.34
N ARG A 134 -26.82 -16.60 -14.68
CA ARG A 134 -27.51 -16.82 -13.41
C ARG A 134 -26.93 -16.00 -12.27
N TYR A 135 -25.60 -15.91 -12.20
CA TYR A 135 -24.90 -15.11 -11.19
C TYR A 135 -25.21 -13.61 -11.35
N GLY A 136 -25.27 -13.12 -12.59
CA GLY A 136 -25.57 -11.73 -12.92
C GLY A 136 -27.04 -11.34 -12.85
N ALA A 137 -27.98 -12.30 -12.87
CA ALA A 137 -29.41 -12.05 -12.92
C ALA A 137 -29.95 -11.05 -11.86
N PRO A 138 -29.48 -11.04 -10.59
CA PRO A 138 -29.91 -10.06 -9.59
C PRO A 138 -29.55 -8.60 -9.92
N PHE A 139 -28.57 -8.38 -10.80
CA PHE A 139 -28.06 -7.05 -11.18
C PHE A 139 -28.51 -6.62 -12.58
N ALA A 140 -29.30 -7.46 -13.26
CA ALA A 140 -29.85 -7.20 -14.57
C ALA A 140 -30.98 -6.14 -14.49
N GLY A 141 -31.16 -5.37 -15.58
CA GLY A 141 -32.26 -4.39 -15.70
C GLY A 141 -32.01 -3.03 -15.03
N ALA A 142 -30.82 -2.79 -14.47
CA ALA A 142 -30.40 -1.46 -14.06
C ALA A 142 -30.08 -0.57 -15.28
N HIS A 143 -30.17 0.75 -15.11
CA HIS A 143 -29.86 1.72 -16.18
C HIS A 143 -28.38 1.69 -16.59
N VAL A 144 -27.49 1.25 -15.69
CA VAL A 144 -26.05 1.09 -15.94
C VAL A 144 -25.77 -0.38 -16.31
N PRO A 145 -25.32 -0.68 -17.54
CA PRO A 145 -25.05 -2.04 -17.97
C PRO A 145 -24.00 -2.72 -17.08
N TRP A 146 -24.30 -3.94 -16.65
CA TRP A 146 -23.33 -4.82 -15.98
C TRP A 146 -23.25 -6.15 -16.70
N LEU A 147 -22.13 -6.39 -17.38
CA LEU A 147 -21.88 -7.58 -18.17
C LEU A 147 -21.07 -8.59 -17.36
N PHE A 148 -21.57 -9.82 -17.32
CA PHE A 148 -20.90 -10.97 -16.72
C PHE A 148 -20.34 -11.82 -17.85
N LEU A 149 -19.02 -12.01 -17.83
CA LEU A 149 -18.21 -12.52 -18.93
C LEU A 149 -17.44 -13.77 -18.49
N THR A 150 -17.15 -14.64 -19.44
CA THR A 150 -16.23 -15.77 -19.29
C THR A 150 -15.35 -15.87 -20.53
N THR A 151 -14.59 -16.94 -20.71
CA THR A 151 -13.86 -17.21 -21.95
C THR A 151 -14.21 -18.60 -22.48
N GLY A 152 -13.81 -18.92 -23.71
CA GLY A 152 -14.02 -20.26 -24.28
C GLY A 152 -13.22 -21.38 -23.60
N GLY A 153 -12.39 -21.04 -22.62
CA GLY A 153 -11.52 -21.96 -21.90
C GLY A 153 -10.29 -21.26 -21.34
N ARG A 154 -9.48 -22.01 -20.60
CA ARG A 154 -8.27 -21.47 -19.95
C ARG A 154 -7.26 -20.90 -20.94
N ASP A 155 -7.08 -21.53 -22.10
CA ASP A 155 -6.12 -21.06 -23.11
C ASP A 155 -6.46 -19.65 -23.64
N ALA A 156 -7.75 -19.30 -23.67
CA ALA A 156 -8.19 -17.95 -24.03
C ALA A 156 -8.12 -16.97 -22.85
N LEU A 157 -8.19 -17.47 -21.61
CA LEU A 157 -8.14 -16.65 -20.39
C LEU A 157 -6.71 -16.31 -19.98
N THR A 158 -5.78 -17.27 -20.04
CA THR A 158 -4.40 -17.10 -19.54
C THR A 158 -3.70 -15.86 -20.12
N PRO A 159 -3.74 -15.59 -21.44
CA PRO A 159 -3.11 -14.38 -21.98
C PRO A 159 -3.73 -13.08 -21.46
N LEU A 160 -5.06 -13.06 -21.25
CA LEU A 160 -5.74 -11.93 -20.63
C LEU A 160 -5.29 -11.74 -19.19
N LEU A 161 -5.22 -12.81 -18.40
CA LEU A 161 -4.76 -12.74 -17.01
C LEU A 161 -3.33 -12.22 -16.92
N THR A 162 -2.40 -12.77 -17.72
CA THR A 162 -1.02 -12.30 -17.79
C THR A 162 -0.94 -10.83 -18.16
N ALA A 163 -1.66 -10.40 -19.21
CA ALA A 163 -1.61 -9.01 -19.67
C ALA A 163 -2.23 -8.02 -18.66
N PHE A 164 -3.24 -8.44 -17.89
CA PHE A 164 -3.79 -7.64 -16.79
C PHE A 164 -3.00 -7.82 -15.47
N GLY A 165 -1.89 -8.56 -15.47
CA GLY A 165 -1.07 -8.84 -14.30
C GLY A 165 -1.82 -9.59 -13.19
N GLN A 166 -2.82 -10.40 -13.55
CA GLN A 166 -3.61 -11.23 -12.66
C GLN A 166 -2.98 -12.62 -12.54
N HIS A 167 -2.54 -12.99 -11.34
CA HIS A 167 -2.08 -14.35 -11.07
C HIS A 167 -3.12 -15.09 -10.25
N VAL A 168 -3.43 -16.30 -10.69
CA VAL A 168 -4.42 -17.17 -10.08
C VAL A 168 -3.72 -18.47 -9.67
N ARG A 169 -3.84 -18.84 -8.40
CA ARG A 169 -3.30 -20.09 -7.88
C ARG A 169 -4.43 -21.07 -7.62
N GLU A 170 -4.28 -22.31 -8.05
CA GLU A 170 -5.22 -23.38 -7.71
C GLU A 170 -4.87 -23.97 -6.35
N ASP A 171 -5.82 -23.90 -5.41
CA ASP A 171 -5.68 -24.55 -4.12
C ASP A 171 -6.18 -25.99 -4.21
N TRP A 172 -5.24 -26.93 -4.07
CA TRP A 172 -5.53 -28.36 -4.04
C TRP A 172 -5.72 -28.84 -2.61
N SER A 173 -6.85 -29.52 -2.33
CA SER A 173 -7.11 -30.11 -1.02
C SER A 173 -6.49 -31.51 -0.92
N PRO A 174 -5.48 -31.72 -0.05
CA PRO A 174 -4.90 -33.05 0.15
C PRO A 174 -5.85 -34.04 0.81
N VAL A 175 -6.89 -33.55 1.49
CA VAL A 175 -7.85 -34.36 2.22
C VAL A 175 -8.92 -34.93 1.29
N THR A 176 -9.44 -34.13 0.37
CA THR A 176 -10.48 -34.56 -0.59
C THR A 176 -9.92 -35.00 -1.93
N ARG A 177 -8.59 -34.84 -2.15
CA ARG A 177 -7.91 -35.06 -3.44
C ARG A 177 -8.61 -34.35 -4.61
N SER A 178 -9.20 -33.19 -4.33
CA SER A 178 -9.97 -32.41 -5.29
C SER A 178 -9.50 -30.96 -5.28
N PHE A 179 -9.73 -30.29 -6.41
CA PHE A 179 -9.65 -28.83 -6.50
C PHE A 179 -10.55 -28.20 -5.43
N SER A 180 -10.01 -27.27 -4.65
CA SER A 180 -10.71 -26.62 -3.54
C SER A 180 -11.19 -25.21 -3.91
N ALA A 181 -10.28 -24.34 -4.37
CA ALA A 181 -10.58 -22.94 -4.71
C ALA A 181 -9.48 -22.33 -5.60
N LEU A 182 -9.74 -21.14 -6.15
CA LEU A 182 -8.71 -20.27 -6.73
C LEU A 182 -8.34 -19.19 -5.73
N SER A 183 -7.04 -18.97 -5.50
CA SER A 183 -6.54 -17.84 -4.72
C SER A 183 -5.97 -16.79 -5.67
N HIS A 184 -6.46 -15.56 -5.55
CA HIS A 184 -6.01 -14.40 -6.32
C HIS A 184 -6.10 -13.12 -5.48
N LEU A 185 -5.45 -12.05 -5.91
CA LEU A 185 -5.61 -10.74 -5.31
C LEU A 185 -6.83 -10.04 -5.91
N LEU A 186 -7.61 -9.32 -5.10
CA LEU A 186 -8.69 -8.48 -5.62
C LEU A 186 -8.08 -7.27 -6.35
N ARG A 187 -8.44 -7.12 -7.63
CA ARG A 187 -8.10 -5.98 -8.46
C ARG A 187 -9.28 -5.59 -9.33
N VAL A 188 -9.67 -4.33 -9.28
CA VAL A 188 -10.71 -3.75 -10.15
C VAL A 188 -10.09 -2.61 -10.96
N PHE A 189 -10.22 -2.68 -12.28
CA PHE A 189 -9.61 -1.73 -13.20
C PHE A 189 -10.62 -0.68 -13.61
N LEU A 190 -10.27 0.60 -13.42
CA LEU A 190 -10.98 1.72 -14.02
C LEU A 190 -10.35 2.01 -15.39
N ILE A 191 -11.16 1.96 -16.43
CA ILE A 191 -10.73 2.12 -17.82
C ILE A 191 -11.51 3.28 -18.44
N ASP A 192 -10.82 4.20 -19.12
CA ASP A 192 -11.45 5.33 -19.80
C ASP A 192 -12.04 4.97 -21.17
N ALA A 193 -12.75 5.91 -21.77
CA ALA A 193 -13.42 5.75 -23.06
C ALA A 193 -12.46 5.49 -24.25
N ALA A 194 -11.16 5.75 -24.08
CA ALA A 194 -10.13 5.44 -25.05
C ALA A 194 -9.44 4.10 -24.77
N GLY A 195 -9.93 3.33 -23.79
CA GLY A 195 -9.39 2.03 -23.41
C GLY A 195 -8.13 2.11 -22.55
N ASN A 196 -7.82 3.24 -21.92
CA ASN A 196 -6.67 3.34 -21.03
C ASN A 196 -7.06 3.03 -19.59
N ILE A 197 -6.23 2.27 -18.89
CA ILE A 197 -6.36 2.04 -17.45
C ILE A 197 -5.98 3.33 -16.73
N ARG A 198 -6.91 3.86 -15.92
CA ARG A 198 -6.75 5.11 -15.16
C ARG A 198 -6.61 4.90 -13.67
N ASN A 199 -7.08 3.77 -13.16
CA ASN A 199 -6.86 3.36 -11.77
C ASN A 199 -6.96 1.83 -11.63
N ILE A 200 -6.36 1.28 -10.58
CA ILE A 200 -6.49 -0.13 -10.17
C ILE A 200 -6.79 -0.17 -8.67
N TYR A 201 -8.01 -0.54 -8.31
CA TYR A 201 -8.44 -0.66 -6.92
C TYR A 201 -8.07 -2.03 -6.36
N GLY A 202 -7.57 -2.07 -5.12
CA GLY A 202 -7.34 -3.28 -4.34
C GLY A 202 -8.38 -3.44 -3.22
N ALA A 203 -8.25 -4.50 -2.42
CA ALA A 203 -9.20 -4.83 -1.34
C ALA A 203 -9.50 -3.68 -0.36
N THR A 204 -8.53 -2.81 -0.10
CA THR A 204 -8.67 -1.67 0.84
C THR A 204 -9.12 -0.38 0.16
N THR A 205 -8.84 -0.20 -1.14
CA THR A 205 -9.16 1.02 -1.88
C THR A 205 -10.43 0.91 -2.71
N PHE A 206 -10.96 -0.30 -2.90
CA PHE A 206 -12.17 -0.54 -3.66
C PHE A 206 -13.43 -0.15 -2.87
N ARG A 207 -13.69 1.16 -2.84
CA ARG A 207 -14.83 1.79 -2.17
C ARG A 207 -15.72 2.49 -3.18
N ALA A 208 -17.04 2.39 -3.00
CA ALA A 208 -17.99 2.96 -3.94
C ALA A 208 -17.82 4.47 -4.11
N GLU A 209 -17.55 5.20 -3.02
CA GLU A 209 -17.40 6.65 -3.05
C GLU A 209 -16.16 7.08 -3.84
N ALA A 210 -15.04 6.38 -3.66
CA ALA A 210 -13.78 6.63 -4.38
C ALA A 210 -13.95 6.35 -5.88
N VAL A 211 -14.56 5.21 -6.21
CA VAL A 211 -14.82 4.80 -7.59
C VAL A 211 -15.73 5.81 -8.31
N VAL A 212 -16.79 6.26 -7.64
CA VAL A 212 -17.72 7.25 -8.23
C VAL A 212 -17.04 8.61 -8.42
N ALA A 213 -16.19 9.05 -7.49
CA ALA A 213 -15.44 10.29 -7.64
C ALA A 213 -14.47 10.24 -8.84
N ASP A 214 -13.80 9.11 -9.04
CA ASP A 214 -12.91 8.88 -10.19
C ASP A 214 -13.69 8.88 -11.51
N LEU A 215 -14.85 8.20 -11.56
CA LEU A 215 -15.73 8.20 -12.73
C LEU A 215 -16.21 9.62 -13.09
N GLU A 216 -16.62 10.40 -12.09
CA GLU A 216 -17.02 11.80 -12.29
C GLU A 216 -15.85 12.67 -12.78
N THR A 217 -14.64 12.42 -12.30
CA THR A 217 -13.42 13.10 -12.76
C THR A 217 -13.14 12.81 -14.24
N LEU A 218 -13.14 11.54 -14.65
CA LEU A 218 -12.93 11.17 -16.06
C LEU A 218 -14.06 11.66 -16.98
N ALA A 219 -15.30 11.69 -16.48
CA ALA A 219 -16.43 12.24 -17.23
C ALA A 219 -16.29 13.75 -17.50
N ARG A 220 -15.55 14.48 -16.65
CA ARG A 220 -15.24 15.91 -16.84
C ARG A 220 -14.04 16.14 -17.75
N GLU A 221 -13.00 15.29 -17.67
CA GLU A 221 -11.85 15.33 -18.59
C GLU A 221 -12.29 15.22 -20.06
N THR A 222 -13.38 14.49 -20.32
CA THR A 222 -13.96 14.32 -21.65
C THR A 222 -14.85 15.48 -22.11
N SER A 223 -15.04 16.53 -21.30
CA SER A 223 -15.89 17.71 -21.60
C SER A 223 -15.12 19.00 -21.90
N THR A 224 -13.79 18.99 -21.75
CA THR A 224 -12.89 20.06 -22.19
C THR A 224 -11.78 19.40 -23.00
N PRO A 225 -11.58 19.74 -24.28
CA PRO A 225 -10.43 19.20 -24.98
C PRO A 225 -9.19 19.70 -24.24
N PRO A 226 -8.25 18.82 -23.85
CA PRO A 226 -6.94 19.29 -23.43
C PRO A 226 -6.37 20.15 -24.57
N PRO A 227 -5.56 21.17 -24.28
CA PRO A 227 -4.78 21.83 -25.33
C PRO A 227 -4.12 20.73 -26.15
N PRO A 228 -4.12 20.83 -27.50
CA PRO A 228 -3.59 19.77 -28.35
C PRO A 228 -2.22 19.40 -27.79
N ALA A 229 -2.05 18.12 -27.48
CA ALA A 229 -0.73 17.59 -27.20
C ALA A 229 0.16 18.06 -28.36
N PRO A 230 1.34 18.66 -28.08
CA PRO A 230 2.23 19.05 -29.16
C PRO A 230 2.36 17.86 -30.09
N GLU A 231 2.16 18.09 -31.39
CA GLU A 231 2.33 17.07 -32.42
C GLU A 231 3.57 16.27 -32.05
N ARG A 232 3.35 14.99 -31.72
CA ARG A 232 4.45 14.08 -31.47
C ARG A 232 5.11 13.89 -32.82
N ASP A 233 6.12 14.71 -33.08
CA ASP A 233 7.23 14.28 -33.91
C ASP A 233 7.62 12.90 -33.40
N ALA A 234 7.52 11.90 -34.28
CA ALA A 234 7.90 10.51 -34.04
C ALA A 234 9.42 10.34 -33.77
N ALA A 235 10.08 11.42 -33.35
CA ALA A 235 11.48 11.54 -32.99
C ALA A 235 11.70 12.02 -31.54
N SER A 236 10.67 12.25 -30.72
CA SER A 236 10.86 12.55 -29.28
C SER A 236 9.88 11.83 -28.35
N THR A 237 10.24 10.59 -28.01
CA THR A 237 9.79 9.94 -26.77
C THR A 237 10.07 10.90 -25.60
N PRO A 238 9.15 11.16 -24.65
CA PRO A 238 9.48 11.89 -23.44
C PRO A 238 10.69 11.18 -22.83
N ARG A 239 11.81 11.89 -22.71
CA ARG A 239 13.07 11.32 -22.22
C ARG A 239 12.76 10.69 -20.86
N ALA A 240 12.95 9.38 -20.74
CA ALA A 240 12.71 8.67 -19.49
C ALA A 240 13.46 9.41 -18.36
N PHE A 241 12.80 9.60 -17.21
CA PHE A 241 13.42 10.25 -16.07
C PHE A 241 14.69 9.49 -15.71
N ASP A 242 15.84 10.17 -15.84
CA ASP A 242 17.13 9.55 -15.69
C ASP A 242 17.50 9.51 -14.21
N LEU A 243 17.03 8.45 -13.53
CA LEU A 243 17.19 8.28 -12.10
C LEU A 243 18.67 8.32 -11.64
N VAL A 244 19.59 7.82 -12.48
CA VAL A 244 21.03 7.82 -12.18
C VAL A 244 21.61 9.23 -12.27
N ALA A 245 21.28 9.96 -13.34
CA ALA A 245 21.74 11.35 -13.50
C ALA A 245 21.14 12.28 -12.44
N HIS A 246 19.87 12.06 -12.09
CA HIS A 246 19.17 12.76 -11.01
C HIS A 246 19.89 12.57 -9.68
N ALA A 247 20.10 11.32 -9.25
CA ALA A 247 20.78 11.02 -7.99
C ALA A 247 22.26 11.48 -7.97
N GLY A 248 22.91 11.54 -9.13
CA GLY A 248 24.28 12.04 -9.27
C GLY A 248 24.41 13.56 -9.09
N THR A 249 23.30 14.30 -9.10
CA THR A 249 23.29 15.76 -8.91
C THR A 249 22.61 16.08 -7.58
N PRO A 250 23.30 16.66 -6.59
CA PRO A 250 22.69 16.99 -5.30
C PRO A 250 21.49 17.94 -5.49
N ALA A 251 20.30 17.50 -5.08
CA ALA A 251 19.12 18.35 -5.07
C ALA A 251 19.25 19.41 -3.97
N LEU A 252 18.59 20.56 -4.17
CA LEU A 252 18.64 21.65 -3.20
C LEU A 252 18.18 21.17 -1.80
N GLY A 253 18.93 21.56 -0.77
CA GLY A 253 18.69 21.19 0.62
C GLY A 253 19.07 19.76 1.02
N LEU A 254 19.59 18.97 0.08
CA LEU A 254 20.21 17.67 0.33
C LEU A 254 21.72 17.73 0.13
N PRO A 255 22.52 17.03 0.96
CA PRO A 255 23.94 16.88 0.69
C PRO A 255 24.17 15.93 -0.50
N PRO A 256 25.39 15.87 -1.05
CA PRO A 256 25.79 14.79 -1.94
C PRO A 256 25.63 13.42 -1.25
N ILE A 257 25.14 12.41 -1.98
CA ILE A 257 25.08 11.04 -1.48
C ILE A 257 26.49 10.42 -1.39
N ASP A 258 26.70 9.60 -0.37
CA ASP A 258 27.90 8.77 -0.27
C ASP A 258 27.71 7.49 -1.08
N VAL A 259 28.47 7.34 -2.17
CA VAL A 259 28.41 6.18 -3.07
C VAL A 259 29.66 5.35 -2.84
N PRO A 260 29.54 4.11 -2.33
CA PRO A 260 30.69 3.25 -2.10
C PRO A 260 31.47 3.00 -3.38
N ALA A 261 32.79 3.19 -3.36
CA ALA A 261 33.66 2.98 -4.54
C ALA A 261 33.57 1.56 -5.11
N ILE A 262 33.31 0.56 -4.25
CA ILE A 262 33.12 -0.83 -4.66
C ILE A 262 31.78 -1.09 -5.35
N ASN A 263 30.82 -0.17 -5.21
CA ASN A 263 29.49 -0.30 -5.79
C ASN A 263 28.95 1.01 -6.39
N PRO A 264 29.58 1.51 -7.48
CA PRO A 264 29.07 2.66 -8.20
C PRO A 264 27.68 2.39 -8.80
N MET A 265 26.84 3.41 -8.88
CA MET A 265 25.48 3.34 -9.42
C MET A 265 25.49 3.41 -10.96
N THR A 266 26.06 2.42 -11.63
CA THR A 266 26.01 2.35 -13.10
C THR A 266 24.58 2.08 -13.57
N ARG A 267 24.26 2.44 -14.81
CA ARG A 267 22.91 2.27 -15.36
C ARG A 267 22.48 0.80 -15.36
N GLU A 268 23.41 -0.09 -15.66
CA GLU A 268 23.22 -1.53 -15.74
C GLU A 268 22.86 -2.10 -14.36
N LYS A 269 23.58 -1.68 -13.31
CA LYS A 269 23.30 -2.09 -11.92
C LYS A 269 21.98 -1.54 -11.40
N VAL A 270 21.67 -0.29 -11.71
CA VAL A 270 20.41 0.35 -11.32
C VAL A 270 19.23 -0.31 -12.02
N ALA A 271 19.36 -0.63 -13.31
CA ALA A 271 18.34 -1.35 -14.06
C ALA A 271 18.12 -2.78 -13.52
N LEU A 272 19.20 -3.51 -13.22
CA LEU A 272 19.13 -4.83 -12.60
C LEU A 272 18.50 -4.77 -11.19
N GLY A 273 18.95 -3.83 -10.36
CA GLY A 273 18.41 -3.62 -9.02
C GLY A 273 16.92 -3.29 -9.03
N ARG A 274 16.49 -2.45 -9.98
CA ARG A 274 15.10 -2.10 -10.19
C ARG A 274 14.26 -3.33 -10.56
N ARG A 275 14.73 -4.16 -11.51
CA ARG A 275 14.05 -5.40 -11.88
C ARG A 275 13.88 -6.31 -10.66
N LEU A 276 14.96 -6.55 -9.92
CA LEU A 276 14.95 -7.35 -8.70
C LEU A 276 13.96 -6.80 -7.67
N PHE A 277 13.93 -5.48 -7.46
CA PHE A 277 13.07 -4.84 -6.46
C PHE A 277 11.57 -5.14 -6.67
N PHE A 278 11.13 -5.30 -7.92
CA PHE A 278 9.74 -5.62 -8.26
C PHE A 278 9.49 -7.11 -8.57
N ASP A 279 10.52 -7.96 -8.53
CA ASP A 279 10.42 -9.37 -8.86
C ASP A 279 9.95 -10.21 -7.66
N ARG A 280 8.76 -10.82 -7.79
CA ARG A 280 8.17 -11.65 -6.74
C ARG A 280 8.92 -12.96 -6.53
N ARG A 281 9.68 -13.40 -7.54
CA ARG A 281 10.45 -14.65 -7.49
C ARG A 281 11.59 -14.62 -6.48
N LEU A 282 11.92 -13.43 -5.98
CA LEU A 282 12.80 -13.26 -4.84
C LEU A 282 12.24 -13.80 -3.53
N SER A 283 10.93 -13.96 -3.39
CA SER A 283 10.33 -14.61 -2.21
C SER A 283 10.28 -16.13 -2.36
N HIS A 284 10.20 -16.85 -1.24
CA HIS A 284 10.24 -18.31 -1.23
C HIS A 284 9.22 -18.95 -2.18
N ASN A 285 7.98 -18.45 -2.19
CA ASN A 285 6.86 -18.99 -2.96
C ASN A 285 6.42 -18.09 -4.13
N ASP A 286 7.29 -17.19 -4.59
CA ASP A 286 7.03 -16.31 -5.75
C ASP A 286 5.86 -15.31 -5.55
N THR A 287 5.50 -14.98 -4.31
CA THR A 287 4.33 -14.13 -4.03
C THR A 287 4.61 -12.72 -3.53
N VAL A 288 5.82 -12.42 -3.06
CA VAL A 288 6.19 -11.13 -2.43
C VAL A 288 7.42 -10.53 -3.11
N SER A 289 7.39 -9.23 -3.40
CA SER A 289 8.56 -8.43 -3.82
C SER A 289 8.74 -7.21 -2.89
N CYS A 290 9.89 -6.54 -2.98
CA CYS A 290 10.15 -5.32 -2.21
C CYS A 290 9.08 -4.25 -2.50
N GLY A 291 8.70 -4.10 -3.78
CA GLY A 291 7.69 -3.16 -4.25
C GLY A 291 6.27 -3.41 -3.73
N MET A 292 5.99 -4.51 -3.03
CA MET A 292 4.69 -4.74 -2.37
C MET A 292 4.62 -4.14 -0.96
N CYS A 293 5.76 -4.00 -0.28
CA CYS A 293 5.86 -3.34 1.02
C CYS A 293 6.31 -1.88 0.89
N HIS A 294 7.08 -1.57 -0.16
CA HIS A 294 7.64 -0.26 -0.47
C HIS A 294 7.04 0.24 -1.79
N LEU A 295 5.74 0.55 -1.76
CA LEU A 295 4.94 0.89 -2.94
C LEU A 295 5.39 2.25 -3.50
N PRO A 296 5.82 2.35 -4.77
CA PRO A 296 6.25 3.62 -5.34
C PRO A 296 5.21 4.73 -5.18
N ARG A 297 3.94 4.44 -5.48
CA ARG A 297 2.81 5.39 -5.35
C ARG A 297 2.55 5.90 -3.92
N HIS A 298 3.08 5.22 -2.90
CA HIS A 298 2.97 5.62 -1.50
C HIS A 298 4.34 6.08 -1.00
N ALA A 299 5.11 6.83 -1.81
CA ALA A 299 6.45 7.28 -1.44
C ALA A 299 7.37 6.14 -0.95
N PHE A 300 7.29 4.96 -1.58
CA PHE A 300 8.05 3.75 -1.23
C PHE A 300 7.84 3.25 0.22
N THR A 301 6.63 3.41 0.75
CA THR A 301 6.13 2.76 1.98
C THR A 301 4.80 2.04 1.71
N ASN A 302 4.02 1.70 2.74
CA ASN A 302 2.69 1.16 2.65
C ASN A 302 1.73 1.92 3.56
N ASN A 303 1.02 2.89 2.98
CA ASN A 303 0.10 3.75 3.72
C ASN A 303 -1.22 3.08 4.11
N ASP A 304 -1.51 1.90 3.57
CA ASP A 304 -2.78 1.20 3.84
C ASP A 304 -2.72 0.37 5.14
N LEU A 305 -1.51 0.11 5.65
CA LEU A 305 -1.29 -0.82 6.75
C LEU A 305 -0.34 -0.25 7.80
N ALA A 306 -0.66 -0.46 9.09
CA ALA A 306 0.25 -0.13 10.19
C ALA A 306 1.56 -0.91 10.09
N THR A 307 1.48 -2.21 9.79
CA THR A 307 2.63 -3.08 9.54
C THR A 307 2.43 -3.91 8.28
N SER A 308 3.51 -4.14 7.53
CA SER A 308 3.45 -4.86 6.26
C SER A 308 3.09 -6.34 6.44
N VAL A 309 2.45 -6.89 5.41
CA VAL A 309 2.07 -8.31 5.32
C VAL A 309 2.98 -8.97 4.29
N GLY A 310 3.75 -9.96 4.74
CA GLY A 310 4.60 -10.79 3.88
C GLY A 310 3.92 -12.09 3.46
N ILE A 311 4.73 -13.11 3.23
CA ILE A 311 4.32 -14.43 2.75
C ILE A 311 3.23 -15.05 3.64
N GLU A 312 2.25 -15.72 3.02
CA GLU A 312 1.15 -16.42 3.73
C GLU A 312 0.35 -15.53 4.72
N GLY A 313 0.32 -14.21 4.51
CA GLY A 313 -0.44 -13.30 5.37
C GLY A 313 0.27 -12.97 6.70
N ARG A 314 1.55 -13.32 6.84
CA ARG A 314 2.31 -13.05 8.07
C ARG A 314 2.61 -11.56 8.18
N SER A 315 2.22 -10.93 9.28
CA SER A 315 2.52 -9.51 9.50
C SER A 315 3.84 -9.32 10.25
N GLY A 316 4.60 -8.33 9.81
CA GLY A 316 5.74 -7.81 10.57
C GLY A 316 5.30 -7.08 11.84
N ARG A 317 6.25 -6.81 12.73
CA ARG A 317 6.02 -6.05 13.97
C ARG A 317 6.21 -4.53 13.83
N ARG A 318 6.73 -4.08 12.69
CA ARG A 318 7.10 -2.69 12.42
C ARG A 318 6.43 -2.17 11.15
N ASN A 319 6.22 -0.87 11.11
CA ASN A 319 5.86 -0.13 9.91
C ASN A 319 7.03 -0.18 8.91
N ALA A 320 6.72 -0.31 7.62
CA ALA A 320 7.74 -0.28 6.57
C ALA A 320 8.13 1.18 6.30
N PRO A 321 9.37 1.59 6.59
CA PRO A 321 9.77 2.98 6.36
C PRO A 321 9.81 3.28 4.86
N SER A 322 9.61 4.55 4.49
CA SER A 322 9.90 5.01 3.13
C SER A 322 11.36 4.73 2.75
N LEU A 323 11.57 4.36 1.48
CA LEU A 323 12.90 4.24 0.87
C LEU A 323 13.33 5.51 0.11
N LEU A 324 12.48 6.54 0.03
CA LEU A 324 12.93 7.84 -0.46
C LEU A 324 14.06 8.35 0.44
N ASN A 325 15.12 8.86 -0.18
CA ASN A 325 16.30 9.39 0.50
C ASN A 325 17.02 8.38 1.40
N VAL A 326 16.82 7.06 1.20
CA VAL A 326 17.44 6.02 2.04
C VAL A 326 18.97 6.02 1.94
N ALA A 327 19.52 6.54 0.84
CA ALA A 327 20.96 6.72 0.62
C ALA A 327 21.66 7.54 1.71
N TYR A 328 20.93 8.43 2.40
CA TYR A 328 21.49 9.29 3.45
C TYR A 328 21.45 8.66 4.85
N ARG A 329 20.88 7.46 5.00
CA ARG A 329 20.77 6.81 6.31
C ARG A 329 22.08 6.14 6.70
N ARG A 330 22.55 6.45 7.91
CA ARG A 330 23.71 5.79 8.54
C ARG A 330 23.34 4.45 9.19
N HIS A 331 22.12 4.36 9.70
CA HIS A 331 21.57 3.18 10.32
C HIS A 331 20.26 2.79 9.61
N LEU A 332 20.17 1.51 9.27
CA LEU A 332 19.03 0.91 8.59
C LEU A 332 18.24 0.06 9.59
N PHE A 333 16.94 -0.09 9.32
CA PHE A 333 15.92 -0.57 10.28
C PHE A 333 15.70 0.37 11.46
N ALA A 334 14.52 0.29 12.08
CA ALA A 334 14.18 1.12 13.25
C ALA A 334 15.08 0.87 14.48
N ASP A 335 15.72 -0.30 14.59
CA ASP A 335 16.69 -0.62 15.65
C ASP A 335 18.16 -0.40 15.22
N GLY A 336 18.39 0.00 13.96
CA GLY A 336 19.71 0.31 13.45
C GLY A 336 20.67 -0.88 13.39
N ARG A 337 20.15 -2.10 13.24
CA ARG A 337 20.94 -3.33 13.20
C ARG A 337 21.81 -3.50 11.96
N GLU A 338 21.67 -2.60 10.99
CA GLU A 338 22.41 -2.63 9.74
C GLU A 338 22.89 -1.23 9.35
N THR A 339 23.97 -1.15 8.59
CA THR A 339 24.64 0.10 8.20
C THR A 339 24.90 0.21 6.70
N ALA A 340 24.74 -0.87 5.94
CA ALA A 340 24.92 -0.88 4.49
C ALA A 340 23.68 -1.42 3.76
N LEU A 341 23.24 -0.72 2.72
CA LEU A 341 22.10 -1.14 1.89
C LEU A 341 22.37 -2.49 1.23
N GLU A 342 23.62 -2.76 0.83
CA GLU A 342 24.05 -4.02 0.24
C GLU A 342 23.83 -5.23 1.16
N GLN A 343 23.85 -5.02 2.47
CA GLN A 343 23.64 -6.08 3.47
C GLN A 343 22.21 -6.11 3.99
N GLN A 344 21.55 -4.94 4.06
CA GLN A 344 20.17 -4.79 4.51
C GLN A 344 19.23 -5.75 3.81
N VAL A 345 19.38 -5.90 2.48
CA VAL A 345 18.52 -6.72 1.62
C VAL A 345 18.37 -8.16 2.08
N TRP A 346 19.38 -8.72 2.75
CA TRP A 346 19.35 -10.12 3.17
C TRP A 346 18.41 -10.37 4.34
N LYS A 347 18.09 -9.34 5.13
CA LYS A 347 17.12 -9.49 6.22
C LYS A 347 15.71 -9.74 5.69
N PRO A 348 15.12 -8.92 4.80
CA PRO A 348 13.79 -9.20 4.26
C PRO A 348 13.73 -10.48 3.42
N LEU A 349 14.78 -10.76 2.64
CA LEU A 349 14.85 -11.99 1.83
C LEU A 349 14.75 -13.26 2.68
N LEU A 350 15.31 -13.26 3.88
CA LEU A 350 15.37 -14.43 4.77
C LEU A 350 14.32 -14.40 5.91
N ALA A 351 13.76 -13.25 6.23
CA ALA A 351 12.79 -13.12 7.33
C ALA A 351 11.51 -13.90 7.03
N HIS A 352 11.09 -14.72 7.99
CA HIS A 352 9.98 -15.67 7.83
C HIS A 352 8.62 -14.96 7.68
N GLU A 353 8.49 -13.78 8.28
CA GLU A 353 7.33 -12.90 8.19
C GLU A 353 7.35 -11.98 6.95
N GLU A 354 8.40 -12.03 6.14
CA GLU A 354 8.55 -11.19 4.94
C GLU A 354 8.64 -12.08 3.68
N MET A 355 9.85 -12.37 3.17
CA MET A 355 10.04 -13.12 1.92
C MET A 355 10.45 -14.60 2.14
N ALA A 356 10.83 -14.95 3.37
CA ALA A 356 10.97 -16.30 3.91
C ALA A 356 11.83 -17.31 3.14
N ASN A 357 12.86 -16.87 2.41
CA ASN A 357 13.79 -17.82 1.82
C ASN A 357 14.54 -18.59 2.94
N PRO A 358 14.68 -19.92 2.83
CA PRO A 358 15.28 -20.73 3.88
C PRO A 358 16.79 -20.48 4.03
N ALA A 359 17.47 -20.04 2.97
CA ALA A 359 18.89 -19.72 2.97
C ALA A 359 19.27 -18.85 1.76
N VAL A 360 20.41 -18.15 1.86
CA VAL A 360 21.01 -17.40 0.73
C VAL A 360 21.25 -18.33 -0.46
N GLY A 361 21.84 -19.50 -0.24
CA GLY A 361 22.15 -20.46 -1.31
C GLY A 361 20.91 -20.97 -2.04
N PHE A 362 19.77 -21.11 -1.35
CA PHE A 362 18.50 -21.48 -1.97
C PHE A 362 18.05 -20.41 -2.97
N LEU A 363 18.04 -19.15 -2.54
CA LEU A 363 17.65 -18.04 -3.41
C LEU A 363 18.59 -17.89 -4.61
N LEU A 364 19.90 -17.98 -4.40
CA LEU A 364 20.87 -17.89 -5.50
C LEU A 364 20.69 -19.03 -6.50
N ALA A 365 20.45 -20.27 -6.04
CA ALA A 365 20.17 -21.39 -6.93
C ALA A 365 18.85 -21.20 -7.71
N LYS A 366 17.82 -20.65 -7.04
CA LYS A 366 16.55 -20.32 -7.67
C LYS A 366 16.72 -19.30 -8.81
N LEU A 367 17.47 -18.22 -8.57
CA LEU A 367 17.72 -17.19 -9.56
C LEU A 367 18.60 -17.66 -10.72
N ARG A 368 19.58 -18.56 -10.48
CA ARG A 368 20.37 -19.18 -11.56
C ARG A 368 19.53 -20.02 -12.51
N ASN A 369 18.49 -20.67 -12.00
CA ASN A 369 17.56 -21.46 -12.82
C ASN A 369 16.47 -20.60 -13.50
N THR A 370 16.59 -19.27 -13.42
CA THR A 370 15.72 -18.34 -14.13
C THR A 370 16.50 -17.77 -15.32
N ASP A 371 16.04 -18.07 -16.54
CA ASP A 371 16.83 -17.99 -17.79
C ASP A 371 17.45 -16.62 -18.11
N ASP A 372 17.08 -15.53 -17.42
CA ASP A 372 17.58 -14.19 -17.73
C ASP A 372 18.51 -13.57 -16.66
N TYR A 373 18.61 -14.12 -15.45
CA TYR A 373 19.39 -13.45 -14.40
C TYR A 373 20.89 -13.63 -14.55
N GLU A 374 21.40 -14.79 -14.93
CA GLU A 374 22.86 -14.98 -15.09
C GLU A 374 23.47 -13.98 -16.08
N ALA A 375 22.83 -13.81 -17.24
CA ALA A 375 23.28 -12.86 -18.26
C ALA A 375 23.23 -11.41 -17.77
N ARG A 376 22.15 -11.01 -17.09
CA ARG A 376 22.01 -9.64 -16.55
C ARG A 376 23.01 -9.33 -15.44
N PHE A 377 23.31 -10.32 -14.61
CA PHE A 377 24.33 -10.16 -13.56
C PHE A 377 25.73 -10.07 -14.15
N GLU A 378 26.03 -10.81 -15.22
CA GLU A 378 27.31 -10.67 -15.93
C GLU A 378 27.43 -9.29 -16.61
N GLU A 379 26.34 -8.78 -17.19
CA GLU A 379 26.31 -7.42 -17.77
C GLU A 379 26.54 -6.33 -16.70
N ALA A 380 25.83 -6.40 -15.57
CA ALA A 380 25.94 -5.41 -14.49
C ALA A 380 27.21 -5.57 -13.63
N PHE A 381 27.78 -6.77 -13.55
CA PHE A 381 28.97 -7.11 -12.77
C PHE A 381 29.92 -8.05 -13.55
N PRO A 382 30.61 -7.54 -14.59
CA PRO A 382 31.48 -8.37 -15.42
C PRO A 382 32.54 -9.13 -14.63
N GLY A 383 32.63 -10.44 -14.87
CA GLY A 383 33.56 -11.36 -14.20
C GLY A 383 33.19 -11.73 -12.75
N ARG A 384 32.08 -11.21 -12.21
CA ARG A 384 31.59 -11.54 -10.86
C ARG A 384 30.26 -12.29 -10.88
N GLY A 385 29.38 -11.96 -11.84
CA GLY A 385 28.09 -12.63 -12.04
C GLY A 385 27.17 -12.60 -10.81
N LEU A 386 26.23 -13.54 -10.74
CA LEU A 386 25.26 -13.66 -9.64
C LEU A 386 25.90 -14.28 -8.38
N SER A 387 25.92 -13.49 -7.31
CA SER A 387 26.44 -13.86 -5.99
C SER A 387 25.66 -13.17 -4.87
N MET A 388 25.91 -13.55 -3.62
CA MET A 388 25.36 -12.86 -2.45
C MET A 388 25.72 -11.36 -2.45
N GLU A 389 26.93 -11.04 -2.87
CA GLU A 389 27.43 -9.67 -2.85
C GLU A 389 26.79 -8.84 -3.98
N THR A 390 26.82 -9.36 -5.21
CA THR A 390 26.32 -8.64 -6.39
C THR A 390 24.81 -8.46 -6.37
N LEU A 391 24.05 -9.39 -5.78
CA LEU A 391 22.59 -9.24 -5.61
C LEU A 391 22.27 -8.05 -4.71
N GLY A 392 22.91 -7.95 -3.54
CA GLY A 392 22.72 -6.81 -2.65
C GLY A 392 23.24 -5.51 -3.25
N MET A 393 24.35 -5.57 -3.98
CA MET A 393 24.87 -4.41 -4.71
C MET A 393 23.91 -3.88 -5.77
N ALA A 394 23.21 -4.74 -6.49
CA ALA A 394 22.25 -4.35 -7.52
C ALA A 394 21.08 -3.60 -6.90
N ILE A 395 20.40 -4.20 -5.91
CA ILE A 395 19.24 -3.60 -5.24
C ILE A 395 19.63 -2.28 -4.56
N ALA A 396 20.75 -2.26 -3.83
CA ALA A 396 21.27 -1.05 -3.19
C ALA A 396 21.57 0.07 -4.20
N SER A 397 21.99 -0.27 -5.44
CA SER A 397 22.21 0.71 -6.50
C SER A 397 20.91 1.39 -6.93
N TYR A 398 19.82 0.63 -7.05
CA TYR A 398 18.51 1.21 -7.33
C TYR A 398 18.01 2.07 -6.17
N GLU A 399 18.06 1.55 -4.94
CA GLU A 399 17.59 2.27 -3.74
C GLU A 399 18.35 3.58 -3.52
N ARG A 400 19.66 3.62 -3.79
CA ARG A 400 20.45 4.85 -3.69
C ARG A 400 20.01 5.94 -4.67
N CYS A 401 19.34 5.58 -5.76
CA CYS A 401 18.86 6.57 -6.72
C CYS A 401 17.45 7.11 -6.40
N LEU A 402 16.78 6.61 -5.36
CA LEU A 402 15.46 7.08 -4.91
C LEU A 402 15.57 8.39 -4.11
N ILE A 403 16.11 9.43 -4.74
CA ILE A 403 16.38 10.73 -4.12
C ILE A 403 15.25 11.71 -4.43
N ALA A 404 14.67 12.29 -3.38
CA ALA A 404 13.63 13.31 -3.48
C ALA A 404 14.00 14.55 -2.65
N GLY A 405 14.31 15.65 -3.31
CA GLY A 405 14.74 16.93 -2.71
C GLY A 405 14.05 18.14 -3.33
N ASP A 406 14.69 19.31 -3.24
CA ASP A 406 14.14 20.57 -3.77
C ASP A 406 12.71 20.85 -3.29
N SER A 407 12.42 20.53 -2.03
CA SER A 407 11.12 20.78 -1.42
C SER A 407 10.84 22.28 -1.31
N PRO A 408 9.57 22.70 -1.14
CA PRO A 408 9.24 24.09 -0.83
C PRO A 408 10.08 24.66 0.33
N PHE A 409 10.33 23.86 1.37
CA PHE A 409 11.24 24.24 2.45
C PHE A 409 12.67 24.47 1.96
N ASP A 410 13.20 23.60 1.09
CA ASP A 410 14.56 23.73 0.60
C ASP A 410 14.74 25.01 -0.23
N ARG A 411 13.78 25.32 -1.10
CA ARG A 411 13.77 26.57 -1.90
C ARG A 411 13.69 27.81 -1.03
N TRP A 412 12.87 27.80 0.01
CA TRP A 412 12.79 28.90 0.97
C TRP A 412 14.08 29.05 1.79
N ARG A 413 14.55 27.96 2.42
CA ARG A 413 15.61 28.00 3.43
C ARG A 413 17.02 28.06 2.85
N PHE A 414 17.25 27.38 1.73
CA PHE A 414 18.57 27.24 1.10
C PHE A 414 18.62 27.92 -0.28
N GLY A 415 17.49 28.03 -0.97
CA GLY A 415 17.39 28.72 -2.27
C GLY A 415 17.13 30.22 -2.19
N GLY A 416 16.67 30.74 -1.04
CA GLY A 416 16.34 32.15 -0.85
C GLY A 416 15.01 32.59 -1.49
N GLU A 417 14.14 31.65 -1.86
CA GLU A 417 12.82 31.95 -2.44
C GLU A 417 11.81 32.28 -1.33
N GLU A 418 11.65 33.58 -1.02
CA GLU A 418 10.81 34.06 0.10
C GLU A 418 9.36 33.53 0.07
N GLY A 419 8.81 33.32 -1.13
CA GLY A 419 7.43 32.88 -1.34
C GLY A 419 7.24 31.36 -1.46
N ALA A 420 8.31 30.55 -1.33
CA ALA A 420 8.21 29.11 -1.52
C ALA A 420 7.36 28.40 -0.45
N ILE A 421 7.24 28.98 0.75
CA ILE A 421 6.37 28.47 1.83
C ILE A 421 5.51 29.58 2.45
N SER A 422 4.36 29.20 2.99
CA SER A 422 3.41 30.14 3.61
C SER A 422 3.96 30.74 4.92
N ALA A 423 3.42 31.89 5.33
CA ALA A 423 3.75 32.50 6.62
C ALA A 423 3.40 31.58 7.81
N ILE A 424 2.42 30.67 7.65
CA ILE A 424 2.06 29.67 8.65
C ILE A 424 3.19 28.62 8.77
N ALA A 425 3.66 28.10 7.64
CA ALA A 425 4.81 27.18 7.60
C ALA A 425 6.09 27.80 8.18
N GLN A 426 6.34 29.09 7.92
CA GLN A 426 7.49 29.80 8.50
C GLN A 426 7.40 29.88 10.04
N ARG A 427 6.21 30.15 10.59
CA ARG A 427 5.97 30.08 12.05
C ARG A 427 6.16 28.66 12.57
N GLY A 428 5.67 27.66 11.85
CA GLY A 428 5.87 26.25 12.15
C GLY A 428 7.35 25.87 12.25
N PHE A 429 8.16 26.31 11.29
CA PHE A 429 9.61 26.13 11.32
C PHE A 429 10.25 26.82 12.54
N ALA A 430 9.85 28.05 12.85
CA ALA A 430 10.35 28.77 14.03
C ALA A 430 10.04 28.03 15.34
N LEU A 431 8.82 27.49 15.48
CA LEU A 431 8.44 26.63 16.61
C LEU A 431 9.28 25.34 16.64
N PHE A 432 9.44 24.69 15.49
CA PHE A 432 10.17 23.44 15.33
C PHE A 432 11.64 23.53 15.79
N VAL A 433 12.33 24.63 15.47
CA VAL A 433 13.72 24.87 15.89
C VAL A 433 13.83 25.55 17.26
N GLY A 434 12.76 26.20 17.72
CA GLY A 434 12.68 26.97 18.95
C GLY A 434 11.99 26.22 20.08
N GLU A 435 10.85 26.75 20.52
CA GLU A 435 10.18 26.34 21.77
C GLU A 435 9.70 24.88 21.78
N ALA A 436 9.26 24.36 20.63
CA ALA A 436 8.85 22.95 20.52
C ALA A 436 10.06 21.98 20.55
N GLY A 437 11.27 22.47 20.27
CA GLY A 437 12.51 21.72 20.45
C GLY A 437 12.70 20.49 19.55
N CYS A 438 11.87 20.33 18.51
CA CYS A 438 11.90 19.18 17.60
C CYS A 438 13.25 19.00 16.88
N ALA A 439 13.92 20.11 16.55
CA ALA A 439 15.21 20.12 15.88
C ALA A 439 16.36 19.49 16.71
N SER A 440 16.14 19.25 18.02
CA SER A 440 17.12 18.59 18.89
C SER A 440 17.37 17.12 18.54
N CYS A 441 16.41 16.46 17.87
CA CYS A 441 16.58 15.14 17.25
C CYS A 441 16.44 15.22 15.73
N HIS A 442 15.56 16.08 15.22
CA HIS A 442 15.34 16.25 13.79
C HIS A 442 16.18 17.42 13.23
N SER A 443 17.50 17.21 13.24
CA SER A 443 18.46 18.28 13.00
C SER A 443 18.38 18.94 11.61
N VAL A 444 18.69 20.25 11.58
CA VAL A 444 18.76 21.10 10.39
C VAL A 444 20.17 21.69 10.32
N ALA A 445 20.91 21.38 9.26
CA ALA A 445 22.27 21.90 9.08
C ALA A 445 22.26 23.28 8.40
N ALA A 446 23.44 23.87 8.20
CA ALA A 446 23.57 25.21 7.64
C ALA A 446 23.18 25.27 6.16
N ASP A 447 23.54 24.24 5.40
CA ASP A 447 23.47 24.13 3.94
C ASP A 447 22.52 23.01 3.45
N HIS A 448 22.03 22.17 4.35
CA HIS A 448 21.10 21.09 4.05
C HIS A 448 20.26 20.71 5.27
N ALA A 449 19.23 19.89 5.10
CA ALA A 449 18.45 19.35 6.22
C ALA A 449 18.03 17.92 5.95
N LEU A 450 18.54 16.94 6.71
CA LEU A 450 18.03 15.56 6.66
C LEU A 450 16.96 15.30 7.72
N PHE A 451 16.74 16.23 8.65
CA PHE A 451 15.76 16.13 9.72
C PHE A 451 15.91 14.86 10.56
N THR A 452 17.14 14.50 10.87
CA THR A 452 17.51 13.38 11.73
C THR A 452 18.88 13.65 12.33
N ASP A 453 19.12 13.16 13.55
CA ASP A 453 20.41 13.14 14.23
C ASP A 453 21.11 11.78 14.08
N HIS A 454 20.45 10.83 13.40
CA HIS A 454 20.85 9.44 13.25
C HIS A 454 21.02 8.69 14.59
N GLN A 455 20.45 9.19 15.68
CA GLN A 455 20.51 8.58 17.00
C GLN A 455 19.27 7.74 17.29
N PHE A 456 19.24 7.13 18.48
CA PHE A 456 18.16 6.25 18.94
C PHE A 456 17.51 6.82 20.19
N HIS A 457 16.19 7.02 20.15
CA HIS A 457 15.44 7.63 21.25
C HIS A 457 14.23 6.79 21.65
N ASN A 458 13.90 6.86 22.94
CA ASN A 458 12.71 6.25 23.49
C ASN A 458 11.66 7.34 23.70
N THR A 459 10.59 7.29 22.92
CA THR A 459 9.42 8.16 23.04
C THR A 459 8.33 7.55 23.92
N GLY A 460 8.50 6.29 24.33
CA GLY A 460 7.58 5.52 25.14
C GLY A 460 6.63 4.60 24.36
N ILE A 461 6.53 4.70 23.03
CA ILE A 461 5.62 3.84 22.24
C ILE A 461 5.97 2.36 22.37
N GLY A 462 7.26 2.00 22.24
CA GLY A 462 7.69 0.60 22.39
C GLY A 462 7.38 0.06 23.79
N TYR A 463 7.51 0.89 24.82
CA TYR A 463 7.17 0.54 26.19
C TYR A 463 5.66 0.34 26.39
N ALA A 464 4.83 1.25 25.88
CA ALA A 464 3.37 1.14 25.91
C ALA A 464 2.90 -0.18 25.28
N ARG A 465 3.44 -0.56 24.13
CA ARG A 465 3.07 -1.81 23.44
C ARG A 465 3.30 -3.08 24.26
N VAL A 466 4.31 -3.06 25.13
CA VAL A 466 4.65 -4.19 26.01
C VAL A 466 3.86 -4.17 27.31
N THR A 467 3.52 -2.99 27.82
CA THR A 467 2.95 -2.81 29.17
C THR A 467 1.44 -2.58 29.19
N GLU A 468 0.87 -2.08 28.09
CA GLU A 468 -0.57 -1.88 27.97
C GLU A 468 -1.30 -3.22 28.12
N LYS A 469 -2.28 -3.22 29.02
CA LYS A 469 -3.21 -4.34 29.13
C LYS A 469 -4.01 -4.39 27.85
N ARG A 470 -3.72 -5.38 27.00
CA ARG A 470 -4.52 -5.64 25.80
C ARG A 470 -5.99 -5.78 26.20
N PRO A 471 -6.92 -5.10 25.52
CA PRO A 471 -8.34 -5.21 25.81
C PRO A 471 -8.79 -6.67 25.74
N SER A 472 -9.75 -7.07 26.56
CA SER A 472 -10.22 -8.47 26.64
C SER A 472 -10.87 -8.96 25.34
N THR A 473 -11.35 -8.02 24.52
CA THR A 473 -11.89 -8.23 23.18
C THR A 473 -11.15 -7.34 22.17
N ARG A 474 -11.21 -7.70 20.88
CA ARG A 474 -10.82 -6.83 19.76
C ARG A 474 -12.00 -6.79 18.81
N SER A 475 -12.38 -5.58 18.39
CA SER A 475 -13.34 -5.39 17.31
C SER A 475 -12.71 -5.86 16.00
N VAL A 476 -13.30 -6.88 15.39
CA VAL A 476 -12.90 -7.47 14.11
C VAL A 476 -14.02 -7.23 13.13
N GLN A 477 -13.72 -6.57 12.02
CA GLN A 477 -14.66 -6.45 10.92
C GLN A 477 -14.80 -7.81 10.24
N VAL A 478 -16.03 -8.33 10.16
CA VAL A 478 -16.35 -9.61 9.49
C VAL A 478 -17.14 -9.39 8.20
N THR A 479 -17.78 -8.24 8.05
CA THR A 479 -18.34 -7.75 6.78
C THR A 479 -18.23 -6.22 6.75
N PRO A 480 -18.36 -5.56 5.58
CA PRO A 480 -18.21 -4.10 5.44
C PRO A 480 -19.01 -3.23 6.43
N ASP A 481 -20.06 -3.76 7.06
CA ASP A 481 -20.88 -3.05 8.07
C ASP A 481 -21.01 -3.81 9.41
N ARG A 482 -20.29 -4.93 9.60
CA ARG A 482 -20.38 -5.72 10.83
C ARG A 482 -19.03 -5.88 11.49
N PHE A 483 -18.98 -5.43 12.73
CA PHE A 483 -17.89 -5.67 13.65
C PHE A 483 -18.34 -6.67 14.71
N LEU A 484 -17.49 -7.64 15.00
CA LEU A 484 -17.66 -8.53 16.14
C LEU A 484 -16.55 -8.25 17.14
N ASP A 485 -16.91 -8.06 18.40
CA ASP A 485 -15.95 -8.07 19.49
C ASP A 485 -15.51 -9.50 19.75
N VAL A 486 -14.38 -9.87 19.17
CA VAL A 486 -13.82 -11.21 19.30
C VAL A 486 -12.99 -11.28 20.58
N PRO A 487 -13.24 -12.24 21.49
CA PRO A 487 -12.41 -12.42 22.68
C PRO A 487 -10.94 -12.65 22.31
N GLN A 488 -10.03 -12.04 23.05
CA GLN A 488 -8.59 -12.21 22.81
C GLN A 488 -8.14 -13.67 22.85
N ALA A 489 -8.82 -14.54 23.61
CA ALA A 489 -8.51 -15.97 23.63
C ALA A 489 -8.70 -16.61 22.24
N VAL A 490 -9.77 -16.24 21.52
CA VAL A 490 -10.06 -16.74 20.16
C VAL A 490 -9.04 -16.17 19.17
N ILE A 491 -8.70 -14.88 19.28
CA ILE A 491 -7.68 -14.26 18.43
C ILE A 491 -6.33 -14.95 18.63
N ARG A 492 -5.93 -15.20 19.88
CA ARG A 492 -4.68 -15.90 20.20
C ARG A 492 -4.66 -17.35 19.73
N SER A 493 -5.80 -18.02 19.61
CA SER A 493 -5.83 -19.39 19.09
C SER A 493 -5.59 -19.47 17.58
N VAL A 494 -5.79 -18.37 16.85
CA VAL A 494 -5.63 -18.32 15.38
C VAL A 494 -4.50 -17.39 14.91
N SER A 495 -3.96 -16.54 15.79
CA SER A 495 -2.89 -15.60 15.48
C SER A 495 -1.51 -16.13 15.85
N GLY A 496 -0.48 -15.71 15.11
CA GLY A 496 0.91 -15.92 15.50
C GLY A 496 1.27 -15.24 16.84
N THR A 497 2.35 -15.69 17.47
CA THR A 497 2.86 -15.06 18.69
C THR A 497 3.46 -13.69 18.37
N VAL A 498 2.81 -12.62 18.85
CA VAL A 498 3.35 -11.26 18.74
C VAL A 498 4.54 -11.14 19.70
N LYS A 499 5.76 -11.16 19.16
CA LYS A 499 6.98 -10.88 19.93
C LYS A 499 7.00 -9.40 20.33
N ASN A 500 7.43 -9.15 21.57
CA ASN A 500 7.69 -7.78 22.02
C ASN A 500 8.79 -7.16 21.16
N ASP A 501 8.62 -5.90 20.79
CA ASP A 501 9.65 -5.10 20.15
C ASP A 501 10.39 -4.32 21.25
N LEU A 502 11.65 -4.68 21.50
CA LEU A 502 12.49 -4.00 22.50
C LEU A 502 13.38 -2.93 21.85
N GLY A 503 13.22 -2.65 20.56
CA GLY A 503 13.99 -1.65 19.83
C GLY A 503 15.48 -1.99 19.76
N ARG A 504 16.32 -0.98 19.98
CA ARG A 504 17.79 -1.06 19.91
C ARG A 504 18.38 -2.15 20.82
N TYR A 505 17.75 -2.45 21.95
CA TYR A 505 18.16 -3.55 22.83
C TYR A 505 18.29 -4.90 22.10
N GLU A 506 17.46 -5.19 21.08
CA GLU A 506 17.54 -6.45 20.33
C GLU A 506 18.88 -6.59 19.56
N VAL A 507 19.60 -5.48 19.40
CA VAL A 507 20.91 -5.42 18.74
C VAL A 507 22.04 -5.35 19.76
N THR A 508 21.92 -4.46 20.76
CA THR A 508 23.02 -4.15 21.69
C THR A 508 23.04 -5.04 22.92
N LEU A 509 21.89 -5.63 23.27
CA LEU A 509 21.64 -6.35 24.52
C LEU A 509 21.88 -5.50 25.78
N ASP A 510 22.07 -4.19 25.65
CA ASP A 510 22.23 -3.25 26.76
C ASP A 510 20.84 -2.84 27.28
N PRO A 511 20.47 -3.15 28.54
CA PRO A 511 19.17 -2.80 29.09
C PRO A 511 18.81 -1.31 29.01
N SER A 512 19.80 -0.40 28.94
CA SER A 512 19.58 1.05 28.79
C SER A 512 19.09 1.46 27.40
N ASP A 513 19.21 0.57 26.40
CA ASP A 513 18.76 0.77 25.02
C ASP A 513 17.34 0.24 24.74
N ARG A 514 16.64 -0.26 25.76
CA ARG A 514 15.27 -0.76 25.58
C ARG A 514 14.36 0.35 25.06
N TYR A 515 13.56 -0.02 24.06
CA TYR A 515 12.54 0.83 23.43
C TYR A 515 13.10 2.07 22.73
N ARG A 516 14.41 2.12 22.48
CA ARG A 516 15.01 3.16 21.65
C ARG A 516 14.91 2.77 20.18
N TYR A 517 14.48 3.72 19.35
CA TYR A 517 14.36 3.58 17.91
C TYR A 517 15.08 4.71 17.21
N HIS A 518 15.60 4.43 16.02
CA HIS A 518 16.30 5.40 15.19
C HIS A 518 15.37 6.58 14.85
N THR A 519 15.87 7.81 14.97
CA THR A 519 15.17 9.03 14.55
C THR A 519 14.98 9.04 13.03
N PRO A 520 13.76 8.83 12.49
CA PRO A 520 13.57 8.84 11.05
C PRO A 520 13.79 10.25 10.48
N SER A 521 14.22 10.33 9.22
CA SER A 521 14.16 11.60 8.48
C SER A 521 12.71 12.05 8.34
N LEU A 522 12.46 13.36 8.48
CA LEU A 522 11.14 13.95 8.21
C LEU A 522 10.95 14.39 6.76
N ARG A 523 11.92 14.16 5.87
CA ARG A 523 11.72 14.41 4.43
C ARG A 523 10.59 13.53 3.91
N ASN A 524 9.67 14.15 3.16
CA ASN A 524 8.49 13.50 2.59
C ASN A 524 7.53 12.91 3.63
N VAL A 525 7.61 13.30 4.91
CA VAL A 525 6.80 12.71 6.00
C VAL A 525 5.29 12.85 5.78
N ALA A 526 4.86 13.89 5.06
CA ALA A 526 3.46 14.09 4.70
C ALA A 526 2.89 12.97 3.80
N LEU A 527 3.75 12.16 3.16
CA LEU A 527 3.35 11.09 2.24
C LEU A 527 3.46 9.68 2.86
N THR A 528 3.89 9.55 4.11
CA THR A 528 4.34 8.25 4.68
C THR A 528 3.60 7.86 5.95
N ALA A 529 2.33 8.26 6.09
CA ALA A 529 1.46 7.69 7.12
C ALA A 529 1.29 6.18 6.90
N PRO A 530 0.97 5.37 7.92
CA PRO A 530 0.92 5.75 9.34
C PRO A 530 2.33 5.85 9.94
N TYR A 531 2.42 6.54 11.08
CA TYR A 531 3.66 6.99 11.69
C TYR A 531 4.12 6.11 12.85
N MET A 532 5.36 6.40 13.30
CA MET A 532 6.09 5.68 14.33
C MET A 532 6.60 4.32 13.85
N HIS A 533 7.44 3.66 14.65
CA HIS A 533 8.08 2.39 14.25
C HIS A 533 7.07 1.26 14.01
N ASP A 534 5.84 1.38 14.50
CA ASP A 534 4.80 0.35 14.46
C ASP A 534 3.50 0.80 13.78
N GLY A 535 3.48 2.00 13.19
CA GLY A 535 2.30 2.53 12.48
C GLY A 535 1.13 2.86 13.40
N SER A 536 1.39 3.17 14.67
CA SER A 536 0.35 3.37 15.70
C SER A 536 -0.43 4.68 15.56
N LEU A 537 0.12 5.68 14.87
CA LEU A 537 -0.51 7.00 14.70
C LEU A 537 -0.81 7.24 13.22
N GLY A 538 -2.04 7.65 12.89
CA GLY A 538 -2.51 7.77 11.51
C GLY A 538 -2.24 9.12 10.85
N THR A 539 -2.05 10.19 11.64
CA THR A 539 -1.96 11.57 11.12
C THR A 539 -0.78 12.33 11.75
N LEU A 540 -0.29 13.39 11.06
CA LEU A 540 0.76 14.25 11.61
C LEU A 540 0.27 15.01 12.85
N GLU A 541 -1.01 15.35 12.88
CA GLU A 541 -1.71 15.95 14.00
C GLU A 541 -1.65 15.02 15.23
N GLU A 542 -1.91 13.73 15.06
CA GLU A 542 -1.77 12.73 16.13
C GLU A 542 -0.33 12.59 16.62
N VAL A 543 0.65 12.65 15.71
CA VAL A 543 2.08 12.63 16.04
C VAL A 543 2.47 13.83 16.89
N ILE A 544 2.08 15.04 16.48
CA ILE A 544 2.38 16.26 17.23
C ILE A 544 1.66 16.26 18.57
N ALA A 545 0.38 15.88 18.61
CA ALA A 545 -0.37 15.75 19.86
C ALA A 545 0.23 14.70 20.81
N PHE A 546 0.85 13.63 20.28
CA PHE A 546 1.58 12.66 21.08
C PHE A 546 2.82 13.28 21.75
N TYR A 547 3.62 14.04 21.01
CA TYR A 547 4.79 14.72 21.57
C TYR A 547 4.41 15.88 22.49
N ASP A 548 3.33 16.60 22.20
CA ASP A 548 2.80 17.68 23.04
C ASP A 548 2.43 17.21 24.46
N ARG A 549 1.95 15.96 24.58
CA ARG A 549 1.68 15.33 25.89
C ARG A 549 2.93 14.78 26.59
N GLY A 550 4.11 14.84 25.96
CA GLY A 550 5.36 14.30 26.50
C GLY A 550 5.52 12.79 26.30
N GLY A 551 4.97 12.22 25.23
CA GLY A 551 5.12 10.80 24.91
C GLY A 551 4.46 9.86 25.94
N VAL A 552 5.04 8.67 26.16
CA VAL A 552 4.59 7.73 27.21
C VAL A 552 5.64 7.59 28.30
N GLU A 553 5.31 8.08 29.49
CA GLU A 553 6.19 8.05 30.66
C GLU A 553 6.69 6.63 30.97
N ASN A 554 8.01 6.50 31.12
CA ASN A 554 8.65 5.27 31.53
C ASN A 554 10.08 5.56 32.04
N PRO A 555 10.72 4.63 32.80
CA PRO A 555 12.04 4.88 33.40
C PRO A 555 13.19 5.15 32.42
N LEU A 556 13.04 4.81 31.14
CA LEU A 556 14.05 4.99 30.10
C LEU A 556 13.64 6.02 29.05
N LEU A 557 12.61 6.83 29.33
CA LEU A 557 12.15 7.88 28.41
C LEU A 557 13.29 8.88 28.14
N ASP A 558 13.44 9.30 26.88
CA ASP A 558 14.44 10.31 26.54
C ASP A 558 14.10 11.64 27.24
N ALA A 559 15.07 12.25 27.92
CA ALA A 559 14.85 13.43 28.76
C ALA A 559 14.36 14.67 27.99
N ARG A 560 14.52 14.69 26.66
CA ARG A 560 13.98 15.78 25.81
C ARG A 560 12.47 15.66 25.60
N ILE A 561 11.90 14.46 25.77
CA ILE A 561 10.48 14.21 25.60
C ILE A 561 9.75 14.65 26.87
N ARG A 562 9.01 15.76 26.76
CA ARG A 562 8.28 16.41 27.85
C ARG A 562 7.04 17.11 27.31
N PRO A 563 6.02 17.38 28.14
CA PRO A 563 4.87 18.15 27.70
C PRO A 563 5.27 19.52 27.15
N LEU A 564 4.67 19.93 26.03
CA LEU A 564 5.01 21.16 25.31
C LEU A 564 3.95 22.26 25.51
N SER A 565 2.70 21.88 25.82
CA SER A 565 1.56 22.80 26.02
C SER A 565 1.25 23.66 24.79
N LEU A 566 1.33 23.06 23.60
CA LEU A 566 1.08 23.72 22.33
C LEU A 566 -0.40 24.08 22.14
N GLY A 567 -0.66 25.28 21.64
CA GLY A 567 -1.98 25.70 21.18
C GLY A 567 -2.36 25.06 19.83
N ALA A 568 -3.65 25.10 19.49
CA ALA A 568 -4.15 24.55 18.23
C ALA A 568 -3.46 25.18 17.00
N ASP A 569 -3.28 26.51 17.00
CA ASP A 569 -2.62 27.25 15.92
C ASP A 569 -1.12 26.87 15.78
N GLU A 570 -0.47 26.49 16.87
CA GLU A 570 0.93 26.05 16.87
C GLU A 570 1.08 24.64 16.31
N ILE A 571 0.14 23.75 16.67
CA ILE A 571 0.05 22.40 16.09
C ILE A 571 -0.20 22.51 14.58
N GLU A 572 -1.15 23.34 14.15
CA GLU A 572 -1.41 23.59 12.74
C GLU A 572 -0.16 24.11 12.02
N ALA A 573 0.54 25.09 12.61
CA ALA A 573 1.75 25.64 12.04
C ALA A 573 2.85 24.59 11.87
N LEU A 574 3.06 23.72 12.86
CA LEU A 574 4.01 22.61 12.78
C LEU A 574 3.62 21.61 11.68
N VAL A 575 2.35 21.22 11.59
CA VAL A 575 1.89 20.33 10.50
C VAL A 575 2.13 20.97 9.14
N GLU A 576 1.78 22.24 8.98
CA GLU A 576 1.95 22.97 7.74
C GLU A 576 3.43 23.04 7.35
N PHE A 577 4.32 23.28 8.32
CA PHE A 577 5.76 23.16 8.10
C PHE A 577 6.16 21.75 7.63
N LEU A 578 5.70 20.68 8.27
CA LEU A 578 6.05 19.31 7.87
C LEU A 578 5.59 18.96 6.45
N ARG A 579 4.47 19.53 5.98
CA ARG A 579 4.01 19.38 4.59
C ARG A 579 4.96 20.02 3.57
N THR A 580 5.69 21.06 3.95
CA THR A 580 6.69 21.71 3.09
C THR A 580 7.94 20.87 2.84
N LEU A 581 8.10 19.74 3.54
CA LEU A 581 9.28 18.86 3.44
C LEU A 581 9.16 17.80 2.33
N THR A 582 8.10 17.86 1.52
CA THR A 582 7.90 16.98 0.38
C THR A 582 8.69 17.49 -0.83
N GLY A 583 9.58 16.66 -1.36
CA GLY A 583 10.42 17.00 -2.52
C GLY A 583 9.60 17.25 -3.79
N SER A 584 10.01 18.20 -4.61
CA SER A 584 9.28 18.58 -5.83
C SER A 584 9.44 17.54 -6.95
N ASP A 585 10.49 16.73 -6.85
CA ASP A 585 10.85 15.64 -7.76
C ASP A 585 10.22 14.30 -7.37
N VAL A 586 9.49 14.22 -6.24
CA VAL A 586 8.96 12.97 -5.69
C VAL A 586 8.09 12.21 -6.70
N ASP A 587 7.23 12.91 -7.45
CA ASP A 587 6.36 12.30 -8.45
C ASP A 587 7.16 11.68 -9.60
N SER A 588 8.28 12.28 -9.99
CA SER A 588 9.16 11.75 -11.03
C SER A 588 9.85 10.47 -10.57
N VAL A 589 10.31 10.44 -9.31
CA VAL A 589 10.94 9.27 -8.69
C VAL A 589 9.92 8.14 -8.51
N MET A 590 8.70 8.44 -8.05
CA MET A 590 7.63 7.45 -7.89
C MET A 590 7.15 6.90 -9.25
N ALA A 591 7.08 7.75 -10.28
CA ALA A 591 6.68 7.34 -11.63
C ALA A 591 7.67 6.35 -12.28
N ASP A 592 8.96 6.41 -11.96
CA ASP A 592 9.95 5.43 -12.44
C ASP A 592 9.63 4.00 -11.95
N GLY A 593 9.30 3.86 -10.66
CA GLY A 593 8.89 2.59 -10.06
C GLY A 593 7.51 2.12 -10.52
N ALA A 594 6.56 3.04 -10.73
CA ALA A 594 5.21 2.72 -11.18
C ALA A 594 5.14 2.17 -12.62
N ARG A 595 6.17 2.43 -13.44
CA ARG A 595 6.28 1.93 -14.82
C ARG A 595 6.83 0.50 -14.93
N GLN A 596 7.25 -0.10 -13.82
CA GLN A 596 7.82 -1.45 -13.83
C GLN A 596 6.72 -2.50 -13.81
N GLU A 597 6.78 -3.44 -14.76
CA GLU A 597 6.00 -4.67 -14.67
C GLU A 597 6.45 -5.44 -13.42
N ILE A 598 5.50 -5.75 -12.54
CA ILE A 598 5.75 -6.65 -11.40
C ILE A 598 5.98 -8.04 -12.02
N GLY A 599 7.19 -8.58 -11.85
CA GLY A 599 7.68 -9.74 -12.61
C GLY A 599 6.72 -10.93 -12.67
N GLU A 600 6.68 -11.56 -13.86
CA GLU A 600 5.94 -12.79 -14.19
C GLU A 600 6.25 -13.99 -13.28
#